data_AF-A0A4U1F4F9-F1
#
_entry.id   AF-A0A4U1F4F9-F1
#
_cell.length_a   1.000
_cell.length_b   1.000
_cell.length_c   1.000
_cell.angle_alpha   90.00
_cell.angle_beta   90.00
_cell.angle_gamma   90.00
#
_symmetry.space_group_name_H-M   'P 1'
#
loop_
_entity.id
_entity.type
_entity.pdbx_description
1 polymer ?
#
loop_
_entity_poly.entity_id
_entity_poly.type
_entity_poly.pdbx_seq_one_letter_code
_entity_poly.pdbx_strand_id
1 'polypeptide(L)' 'MQNERCGHALFQDLQKPSQDEWGKAQDAVEATLFMEKNLNQALFTLHALGSAHTDPQLSDFLESRFLDEQVKLIKKMVTT' A
#
# COMPACT_ATOMS: atom_id res chain seq x y z
N MET A 1 4.49 2.54 -14.60
CA MET A 1 4.86 1.12 -14.48
C MET A 1 4.00 0.20 -15.33
N GLN A 2 2.67 0.12 -15.19
CA GLN A 2 1.87 -0.76 -16.06
C GLN A 2 2.02 -0.39 -17.55
N ASN A 3 1.73 0.85 -17.94
CA ASN A 3 1.88 1.30 -19.33
C ASN A 3 3.33 1.24 -19.82
N GLU A 4 4.30 1.62 -18.96
CA GLU A 4 5.75 1.54 -19.25
C GLU A 4 6.23 0.11 -19.54
N ARG A 5 5.50 -0.89 -19.05
CA ARG A 5 5.79 -2.31 -19.28
C ARG A 5 4.80 -2.95 -20.25
N CYS A 6 4.16 -2.14 -21.10
CA CYS A 6 3.16 -2.55 -22.09
C CYS A 6 1.94 -3.29 -21.50
N GLY A 7 1.69 -3.14 -20.20
CA GLY A 7 0.52 -3.65 -19.52
C GLY A 7 -0.72 -2.80 -19.80
N HIS A 8 -1.90 -3.37 -19.52
CA HIS A 8 -3.18 -2.70 -19.70
C HIS A 8 -3.83 -2.44 -18.33
N ALA A 9 -4.16 -1.18 -18.05
CA ALA A 9 -4.88 -0.82 -16.84
C ALA A 9 -6.34 -1.25 -16.96
N LEU A 10 -6.79 -2.13 -16.05
CA LEU A 10 -8.19 -2.54 -15.93
C LEU A 10 -8.76 -1.91 -14.67
N PHE A 11 -9.72 -1.01 -14.85
CA PHE A 11 -10.38 -0.32 -13.74
C PHE A 11 -11.46 -1.20 -13.12
N GLN A 12 -11.53 -1.18 -11.79
CA GLN A 12 -12.55 -1.86 -10.99
C GLN A 12 -13.31 -0.84 -10.15
N ASP A 13 -14.50 -1.21 -9.70
CA ASP A 13 -15.31 -0.36 -8.83
C ASP A 13 -14.59 -0.09 -7.51
N LEU A 14 -14.47 1.19 -7.16
CA LEU A 14 -13.92 1.60 -5.88
C LEU A 14 -14.97 1.38 -4.78
N GLN A 15 -14.65 0.50 -3.84
CA GLN A 15 -15.51 0.24 -2.69
C GLN A 15 -15.60 1.48 -1.81
N LYS A 16 -16.81 1.76 -1.31
CA LYS A 16 -16.99 2.81 -0.31
C LYS A 16 -16.15 2.50 0.95
N PRO A 17 -15.73 3.52 1.71
CA PRO A 17 -15.12 3.30 3.01
C PRO A 17 -16.00 2.42 3.90
N SER A 18 -15.37 1.71 4.84
CA SER A 18 -16.08 0.83 5.78
C SER A 18 -17.04 1.58 6.71
N GLN A 19 -16.81 2.89 6.92
CA GLN A 19 -17.53 3.73 7.85
C GLN A 19 -17.72 5.13 7.25
N ASP A 20 -18.90 5.72 7.48
CA ASP A 20 -19.22 7.10 7.07
C ASP A 20 -18.78 8.13 8.14
N GLU A 21 -18.67 7.69 9.41
CA GLU A 21 -18.18 8.48 10.55
C GLU A 21 -16.98 7.79 11.20
N TRP A 22 -15.95 8.57 11.57
CA TRP A 22 -14.67 8.05 12.07
C TRP A 22 -14.49 8.17 13.59
N GLY A 23 -15.54 8.58 14.32
CA GLY A 23 -15.46 8.77 15.77
C GLY A 23 -14.53 9.91 16.17
N LYS A 24 -13.73 9.71 17.22
CA LYS A 24 -12.76 10.68 17.71
C LYS A 24 -11.45 10.58 16.93
N ALA A 25 -10.56 11.55 17.13
CA ALA A 25 -9.25 11.56 16.46
C ALA A 25 -8.47 10.24 16.65
N GLN A 26 -8.53 9.62 17.84
CA GLN A 26 -7.87 8.33 18.09
C GLN A 26 -8.46 7.20 17.22
N ASP A 27 -9.79 7.10 17.16
CA ASP A 27 -10.48 6.07 16.37
C ASP A 27 -10.12 6.19 14.88
N ALA A 28 -10.07 7.43 14.37
CA ALA A 28 -9.65 7.71 12.99
C ALA A 28 -8.18 7.33 12.72
N VAL A 29 -7.27 7.58 13.67
CA VAL A 29 -5.86 7.20 13.55
C VAL A 29 -5.68 5.68 13.57
N GLU A 30 -6.40 4.97 14.46
CA GLU A 30 -6.38 3.50 14.49
C GLU A 30 -6.91 2.89 13.19
N ALA A 31 -8.01 3.42 12.65
CA ALA A 31 -8.55 3.00 11.36
C ALA A 31 -7.57 3.25 10.22
N THR A 32 -6.93 4.43 10.18
CA THR A 32 -5.91 4.77 9.18
C THR A 32 -4.70 3.84 9.29
N LEU A 33 -4.21 3.59 10.51
CA LEU A 33 -3.08 2.69 10.75
C LEU A 33 -3.39 1.25 10.29
N PHE A 34 -4.61 0.78 10.50
CA PHE A 34 -5.05 -0.51 9.99
C PHE A 34 -5.02 -0.56 8.46
N MET A 35 -5.52 0.50 7.79
CA MET A 35 -5.48 0.61 6.33
C MET A 35 -4.04 0.62 5.80
N GLU A 36 -3.14 1.42 6.39
CA GLU A 36 -1.74 1.49 5.96
C GLU A 36 -1.02 0.15 6.15
N LYS A 37 -1.26 -0.56 7.25
CA LYS A 37 -0.71 -1.91 7.45
C LYS A 37 -1.22 -2.90 6.40
N ASN A 38 -2.50 -2.83 6.04
CA ASN A 38 -3.08 -3.67 4.99
C ASN A 38 -2.44 -3.37 3.63
N LEU A 39 -2.32 -2.09 3.27
CA LEU A 39 -1.66 -1.65 2.03
C LEU A 39 -0.19 -2.08 1.98
N ASN A 40 0.54 -1.93 3.09
CA ASN A 40 1.92 -2.39 3.20
C ASN A 40 2.04 -3.92 3.01
N GLN A 41 1.11 -4.71 3.57
CA GLN A 41 1.08 -6.16 3.36
C GLN A 41 0.80 -6.52 1.89
N ALA A 42 -0.09 -5.79 1.22
CA ALA A 42 -0.37 -5.98 -0.20
C ALA A 42 0.87 -5.67 -1.07
N LEU A 43 1.60 -4.59 -0.74
CA LEU A 43 2.85 -4.22 -1.40
C LEU A 43 3.94 -5.28 -1.20
N PHE A 44 4.11 -5.80 0.02
CA PHE A 44 5.04 -6.90 0.28
C PHE A 44 4.68 -8.18 -0.48
N THR A 45 3.38 -8.49 -0.58
CA THR A 45 2.90 -9.64 -1.35
C THR A 45 3.21 -9.47 -2.84
N LEU A 46 3.03 -8.26 -3.38
CA LEU A 46 3.38 -7.95 -4.77
C LEU A 46 4.89 -8.00 -5.02
N HIS A 47 5.70 -7.55 -4.07
CA HIS A 47 7.17 -7.64 -4.13
C HIS A 47 7.64 -9.10 -4.13
N ALA A 48 7.07 -9.94 -3.25
CA ALA A 48 7.34 -11.37 -3.24
C ALA A 48 6.95 -12.04 -4.57
N LEU A 49 5.84 -11.62 -5.17
CA LEU A 49 5.42 -12.08 -6.49
C LEU A 49 6.43 -11.67 -7.57
N GLY A 50 6.88 -10.42 -7.59
CA GLY A 50 7.92 -9.94 -8.51
C GLY A 50 9.22 -10.74 -8.37
N SER A 51 9.64 -10.99 -7.13
CA SER A 51 10.82 -11.79 -6.82
C SER A 51 10.68 -13.24 -7.32
N ALA A 52 9.52 -13.88 -7.09
CA ALA A 52 9.24 -15.24 -7.58
C ALA A 52 9.25 -15.34 -9.12
N HIS A 53 8.86 -14.27 -9.82
CA HIS A 53 8.88 -14.20 -11.27
C HIS A 53 10.21 -13.68 -11.84
N THR A 54 11.22 -13.47 -10.98
CA THR A 54 12.53 -12.91 -11.38
C THR A 54 12.38 -11.56 -12.09
N ASP A 55 11.54 -10.69 -11.53
CA ASP A 55 11.25 -9.35 -12.07
C ASP A 55 11.92 -8.26 -11.23
N PRO A 56 13.23 -8.00 -11.43
CA PRO A 56 13.97 -7.03 -10.64
C PRO A 56 13.45 -5.60 -10.82
N GLN A 57 12.92 -5.27 -12.00
CA GLN A 57 12.38 -3.93 -12.27
C GLN A 57 11.15 -3.65 -11.40
N LEU A 58 10.27 -4.64 -11.20
CA LEU A 58 9.12 -4.49 -10.31
C LEU A 58 9.55 -4.41 -8.85
N SER A 59 10.46 -5.27 -8.41
CA SER A 59 10.95 -5.26 -7.03
C SER A 59 11.61 -3.92 -6.66
N ASP A 60 12.53 -3.42 -7.50
CA ASP A 60 13.21 -2.14 -7.29
C ASP A 60 12.22 -0.96 -7.25
N PHE A 61 11.19 -1.00 -8.11
CA PHE A 61 10.15 0.02 -8.12
C PHE A 61 9.35 0.06 -6.81
N LEU A 62 8.98 -1.11 -6.28
CA LEU A 62 8.23 -1.21 -5.03
C LEU A 62 9.07 -0.77 -3.83
N GLU A 63 10.34 -1.17 -3.78
CA GLU A 63 11.29 -0.78 -2.73
C GLU A 63 11.53 0.73 -2.71
N SER A 64 11.87 1.31 -3.86
CA SER A 64 12.28 2.71 -3.96
C SER A 64 11.14 3.73 -3.83
N ARG A 65 9.90 3.34 -4.17
CA ARG A 65 8.78 4.28 -4.24
C ARG A 65 7.71 4.07 -3.16
N PHE A 66 7.60 2.87 -2.59
CA PHE A 66 6.48 2.53 -1.72
C PHE A 66 6.91 1.97 -0.36
N LEU A 67 7.78 0.95 -0.31
CA LEU A 67 8.06 0.23 0.93
C LEU A 67 8.73 1.12 1.99
N ASP A 68 9.70 1.95 1.62
CA ASP A 68 10.36 2.86 2.57
C ASP A 68 9.40 3.94 3.11
N GLU A 69 8.57 4.51 2.22
CA GLU A 69 7.57 5.51 2.60
C GLU A 69 6.48 4.93 3.50
N GLN A 70 6.04 3.69 3.24
CA GLN A 70 5.10 2.98 4.10
C GLN A 70 5.66 2.75 5.51
N VAL A 71 6.92 2.32 5.61
CA VAL A 71 7.57 2.13 6.92
C VAL A 71 7.67 3.46 7.68
N LYS A 72 8.04 4.56 7.00
CA LYS A 72 8.09 5.90 7.61
C LYS A 72 6.72 6.36 8.10
N LEU A 73 5.68 6.19 7.27
CA LEU A 73 4.31 6.61 7.60
C LEU A 73 3.76 5.83 8.79
N ILE A 74 3.86 4.50 8.77
CA ILE A 74 3.40 3.64 9.85
C ILE A 74 4.13 3.96 11.15
N LYS A 75 5.45 4.16 11.11
CA LYS A 75 6.22 4.58 12.29
C LYS A 75 5.69 5.90 12.85
N LYS A 76 5.51 6.91 11.98
CA LYS A 76 4.98 8.21 12.38
C LYS A 76 3.62 8.09 13.06
N MET A 77 2.70 7.29 12.52
CA MET A 77 1.37 7.09 13.11
C MET A 77 1.38 6.37 14.45
N VAL A 78 2.35 5.47 14.68
CA VAL A 78 2.48 4.76 15.97
C VAL A 78 3.16 5.62 17.03
N THR A 79 4.07 6.51 16.63
CA THR A 79 4.82 7.37 17.56
C THR A 79 4.16 8.70 17.87
N THR A 80 3.14 9.10 17.10
CA THR A 80 2.35 10.32 17.31
C THR A 80 1.15 9.99 18.18
#